data_AF-A0A1S9CDW9-F1
#
_entry.id   AF-A0A1S9CDW9-F1
#
_cell.length_a   1.000
_cell.length_b   1.000
_cell.length_c   1.000
_cell.angle_alpha   90.00
_cell.angle_beta   90.00
_cell.angle_gamma   90.00
#
_symmetry.space_group_name_H-M   'P 1'
#
loop_
_entity.id
_entity.type
_entity.pdbx_description
1 polymer ?
#
loop_
_entity_poly.entity_id
_entity_poly.type
_entity_poly.pdbx_seq_one_letter_code
_entity_poly.pdbx_strand_id
1 'polypeptide(L)' 'MFGKGAMPYAAQLEVPMIISNSQELPKGISSDMLVSNLDIGATALQIAKDNRAFGFYRSMIEMYNNEAMQ' A
#
# COMPACT_ATOMS: atom_id res chain seq x y z
N MET A 1 22.99 -6.42 19.73
CA MET A 1 21.70 -5.71 19.54
C MET A 1 21.32 -5.89 18.08
N PHE A 2 20.52 -6.91 17.77
CA PHE A 2 20.13 -7.27 16.38
C PHE A 2 18.64 -6.93 16.16
N GLY A 3 18.22 -5.76 16.64
CA GLY A 3 16.83 -5.31 16.52
C GLY A 3 16.63 -4.43 15.29
N LYS A 4 15.40 -4.41 14.76
CA LYS A 4 14.95 -3.46 13.72
C LYS A 4 15.29 -2.04 14.21
N GLY A 5 16.16 -1.34 13.49
CA GLY A 5 16.73 -0.06 13.90
C GLY A 5 16.27 1.09 13.00
N ALA A 6 16.61 2.32 13.36
CA ALA A 6 16.29 3.53 12.59
C ALA A 6 17.13 3.69 11.30
N MET A 7 17.87 2.66 10.90
CA MET A 7 18.73 2.75 9.73
C MET A 7 17.91 2.50 8.47
N PRO A 8 18.01 3.36 7.45
CA PRO A 8 17.15 3.29 6.26
C PRO A 8 17.64 2.24 5.26
N TYR A 9 18.01 1.05 5.74
CA TYR A 9 18.39 -0.06 4.88
C TYR A 9 17.14 -0.78 4.37
N ALA A 10 17.14 -1.17 3.10
CA ALA A 10 16.06 -1.94 2.47
C ALA A 10 15.65 -3.15 3.32
N ALA A 11 16.62 -3.92 3.80
CA ALA A 11 16.40 -5.08 4.68
C ALA A 11 15.65 -4.76 6.00
N GLN A 12 15.58 -3.49 6.40
CA GLN A 12 14.85 -3.05 7.60
C GLN A 12 13.54 -2.34 7.28
N LEU A 13 13.45 -1.69 6.10
CA LEU A 13 12.29 -0.90 5.70
C LEU A 13 11.29 -1.68 4.86
N GLU A 14 11.76 -2.58 4.00
CA GLU A 14 10.93 -3.41 3.15
C GLU A 14 10.17 -4.43 3.98
N VAL A 15 8.88 -4.54 3.69
CA VAL A 15 7.99 -5.50 4.32
C VAL A 15 7.13 -6.14 3.24
N PRO A 16 6.82 -7.45 3.36
CA PRO A 16 5.92 -8.09 2.43
C PRO A 16 4.51 -7.49 2.59
N MET A 17 3.88 -7.16 1.47
CA MET A 17 2.51 -6.67 1.43
C MET A 17 1.66 -7.59 0.57
N ILE A 18 0.57 -8.10 1.14
CA ILE A 18 -0.39 -8.97 0.45
C ILE A 18 -1.77 -8.35 0.63
N ILE A 19 -2.41 -8.01 -0.49
CA ILE A 19 -3.81 -7.60 -0.52
C ILE A 19 -4.63 -8.81 -0.97
N SER A 20 -5.69 -9.10 -0.23
CA SER A 20 -6.64 -10.16 -0.56
C SER A 20 -8.06 -9.66 -0.39
N ASN A 21 -9.02 -10.40 -0.95
CA ASN A 21 -10.45 -10.13 -0.81
C ASN A 21 -10.92 -8.76 -1.37
N SER A 22 -10.19 -8.19 -2.33
CA SER A 22 -10.69 -7.07 -3.15
C SER A 22 -11.35 -7.63 -4.42
N GLN A 23 -12.44 -6.99 -4.85
CA GLN A 23 -13.12 -7.31 -6.12
C GLN A 23 -12.52 -6.50 -7.28
N GLU A 24 -11.80 -5.43 -6.96
CA GLU A 24 -11.22 -4.43 -7.85
C GLU A 24 -9.78 -4.74 -8.26
N LEU A 25 -9.16 -5.75 -7.64
CA LEU A 25 -7.80 -6.19 -7.92
C LEU A 25 -7.79 -7.64 -8.45
N PRO A 26 -6.86 -7.96 -9.37
CA PRO A 26 -6.73 -9.32 -9.88
C PRO A 26 -6.20 -10.28 -8.81
N LYS A 27 -6.64 -11.53 -8.85
CA LYS A 27 -6.24 -12.58 -7.90
C LYS A 27 -4.97 -13.29 -8.37
N GLY A 28 -4.08 -13.59 -7.42
CA GLY A 28 -2.88 -14.40 -7.68
C GLY A 28 -1.81 -13.69 -8.53
N ILE A 29 -1.85 -12.36 -8.58
CA ILE A 29 -0.88 -11.53 -9.29
C ILE A 29 0.08 -10.87 -8.30
N SER A 30 1.35 -10.75 -8.69
CA SER A 30 2.36 -9.93 -8.03
C SER A 30 2.49 -8.57 -8.70
N SER A 31 2.84 -7.55 -7.94
CA SER A 31 3.09 -6.19 -8.44
C SER A 31 4.33 -5.61 -7.78
N ASP A 32 5.14 -4.90 -8.56
CA ASP A 32 6.31 -4.15 -8.08
C ASP A 32 5.99 -2.66 -7.89
N MET A 33 4.70 -2.29 -7.88
CA MET A 33 4.25 -0.92 -7.62
C MET A 33 4.73 -0.45 -6.24
N LEU A 34 5.32 0.74 -6.18
CA LEU A 34 5.85 1.31 -4.94
C LEU A 34 4.71 1.71 -4.01
N VAL A 35 4.64 1.04 -2.86
CA VAL A 35 3.62 1.28 -1.83
C VAL A 35 4.27 1.46 -0.46
N SER A 36 3.55 2.12 0.44
CA SER A 36 3.93 2.33 1.84
C SER A 36 2.92 1.70 2.78
N ASN A 37 3.34 1.34 3.99
CA ASN A 37 2.43 0.94 5.08
C ASN A 37 1.38 2.01 5.39
N LEU A 38 1.66 3.27 5.05
CA LEU A 38 0.76 4.40 5.27
C LEU A 38 -0.41 4.41 4.27
N ASP A 39 -0.25 3.78 3.09
CA ASP A 39 -1.29 3.65 2.07
C ASP A 39 -2.40 2.67 2.49
N ILE A 40 -2.16 1.82 3.50
CA ILE A 40 -3.18 0.92 4.07
C ILE A 40 -4.37 1.73 4.60
N GLY A 41 -4.12 2.85 5.27
CA GLY A 41 -5.17 3.70 5.84
C GLY A 41 -6.03 4.34 4.74
N ALA A 42 -5.40 4.90 3.72
CA ALA A 42 -6.10 5.50 2.57
C ALA A 42 -6.90 4.45 1.79
N THR A 43 -6.34 3.24 1.61
CA THR A 43 -7.03 2.12 0.97
C THR A 43 -8.27 1.70 1.77
N ALA A 44 -8.17 1.60 3.10
CA ALA A 44 -9.30 1.24 3.96
C ALA A 44 -10.43 2.28 3.92
N LEU A 45 -10.09 3.57 3.90
CA LEU A 45 -11.07 4.64 3.77
C LEU A 45 -11.81 4.58 2.42
N GLN A 46 -11.08 4.35 1.33
CA GLN A 46 -11.70 4.20 0.01
C GLN A 46 -12.69 3.02 -0.03
N ILE A 47 -12.30 1.85 0.52
CA ILE A 47 -13.18 0.67 0.61
C ILE A 47 -14.44 0.99 1.43
N ALA A 48 -14.28 1.74 2.53
CA ALA A 48 -15.39 2.21 3.35
C ALA A 48 -16.25 3.29 2.69
N LYS A 49 -15.89 3.74 1.48
CA LYS A 49 -16.50 4.88 0.76
C LYS A 49 -16.46 6.16 1.57
N ASP A 50 -15.39 6.33 2.34
CA ASP A 50 -15.13 7.49 3.16
C ASP A 50 -14.18 8.45 2.43
N ASN A 51 -14.65 9.67 2.17
CA ASN A 51 -13.94 10.66 1.36
C ASN A 51 -13.09 11.62 2.20
N ARG A 52 -12.83 11.29 3.47
CA ARG A 52 -11.94 12.11 4.32
C ARG A 52 -10.50 12.06 3.79
N ALA A 53 -9.86 13.22 3.77
CA ALA A 53 -8.45 13.32 3.44
C ALA A 53 -7.60 12.52 4.44
N PHE A 54 -6.62 11.77 3.92
CA PHE A 54 -5.70 10.96 4.73
C PHE A 54 -4.26 11.32 4.39
N GLY A 55 -3.83 12.51 4.83
CA GLY A 55 -2.50 13.04 4.54
C GLY A 55 -2.23 13.10 3.02
N PHE A 56 -1.03 12.67 2.63
CA PHE A 56 -0.61 12.53 1.22
C PHE A 56 -0.72 11.08 0.72
N TYR A 57 -1.37 10.20 1.47
CA TYR A 57 -1.39 8.77 1.18
C TYR A 57 -2.52 8.41 0.22
N ARG A 58 -2.32 7.33 -0.53
CA ARG A 58 -3.15 6.97 -1.67
C ARG A 58 -3.70 5.57 -1.49
N SER A 59 -4.83 5.29 -2.14
CA SER A 59 -5.33 3.94 -2.16
C SER A 59 -4.51 3.07 -3.11
N MET A 60 -4.09 1.90 -2.64
CA MET A 60 -3.40 0.91 -3.46
C MET A 60 -4.31 0.33 -4.56
N ILE A 61 -5.63 0.32 -4.35
CA ILE A 61 -6.60 -0.08 -5.38
C ILE A 61 -6.61 0.92 -6.54
N GLU A 62 -6.58 2.21 -6.21
CA GLU A 62 -6.56 3.29 -7.20
C GLU A 62 -5.22 3.33 -7.94
N MET A 63 -4.11 3.25 -7.20
CA MET A 63 -2.77 3.21 -7.79
C MET A 63 -2.62 2.02 -8.76
N TYR A 64 -3.06 0.83 -8.37
CA TYR A 64 -2.98 -0.35 -9.24
C TYR A 64 -3.77 -0.17 -10.54
N ASN A 65 -4.94 0.46 -10.47
CA ASN A 65 -5.81 0.63 -11.63
C ASN A 65 -5.54 1.91 -12.45
N ASN A 66 -4.58 2.73 -12.02
CA ASN A 66 -4.21 3.99 -12.69
C ASN A 66 -2.69 4.10 -12.84
N GLU A 67 -2.17 3.83 -14.04
CA GLU A 67 -0.73 3.89 -14.35
C GLU A 67 -0.08 5.25 -14.03
N ALA A 68 -0.83 6.35 -14.08
CA ALA A 68 -0.30 7.67 -13.74
C ALA A 68 0.00 7.84 -12.23
N MET A 69 -0.45 6.91 -11.39
CA MET A 69 -0.30 6.93 -9.94
C MET A 69 0.65 5.85 -9.40
N GLN A 70 1.13 4.96 -10.28
CA GLN A 70 2.14 3.94 -9.98
C GLN A 70 3.53 4.57 -9.93
#